data_AF-A0A916GYE3-F1
#
_entry.id   AF-A0A916GYE3-F1
#
_cell.length_a   1.000
_cell.length_b   1.000
_cell.length_c   1.000
_cell.angle_alpha   90.00
_cell.angle_beta   90.00
_cell.angle_gamma   90.00
#
_symmetry.space_group_name_H-M   'P 1'
#
loop_
_entity.id
_entity.type
_entity.pdbx_description
1 polymer ?
#
loop_
_entity_poly.entity_id
_entity_poly.type
_entity_poly.pdbx_seq_one_letter_code
_entity_poly.pdbx_strand_id
1 'polypeptide(L)'
;VRGRGRTNAVALTAGHHVMIADGQGLDPMFFDDAARPFGRKFLVTSQVLLAEDSTALGPQGGLWALPARPREMSAADPIDLEAVIETVPSDVAFLPPRIRAPRACGVQTAITKASVTPWQKGAGRIGVDCIGRVRARLHWDRRAPSPSGEPGLSPPIRVATPWAGHAWGTTFLPREDMELVLAFQYGDPLQPIALGAVHGFVNPAPRERPHLDVVGQENNLANAKIRDERQLHYKEEKVHRPTGEHEINMIRTQVHQAPGDRPFGYHELSFDDTPGKERVRLHSEGVLEEEAERDHRTLVGRDQMNVVHGGQTETIAANQELEVGGTRDVTVLGNENEVVKGKQTILVLGRKHTEIGGDQSRIVGGDENDTIGKDAGAGIERTLEVARDRKTEVGG
;
A
#
# COMPACT_ATOMS: atom_id res chain seq x y z
N VAL A 1 -35.82 35.84 27.52
CA VAL A 1 -35.73 36.81 28.62
C VAL A 1 -34.30 36.87 29.13
N ARG A 2 -33.53 37.88 28.73
CA ARG A 2 -32.31 38.25 29.45
C ARG A 2 -32.65 39.42 30.36
N GLY A 3 -32.27 39.32 31.63
CA GLY A 3 -32.43 40.40 32.60
C GLY A 3 -31.07 41.03 32.87
N ARG A 4 -30.97 42.36 32.81
CA ARG A 4 -29.78 43.09 33.23
C ARG A 4 -30.15 44.01 34.39
N GLY A 5 -29.40 43.94 35.48
CA GLY A 5 -29.67 44.74 36.68
C GLY A 5 -28.43 45.10 37.47
N ARG A 6 -28.56 46.14 38.30
CA ARG A 6 -27.55 46.63 39.24
C ARG A 6 -27.90 46.17 40.65
N THR A 7 -26.91 45.78 41.45
CA THR A 7 -27.11 45.38 42.84
C THR A 7 -25.85 45.59 43.68
N ASN A 8 -26.03 45.92 44.95
CA ASN A 8 -24.97 45.96 45.97
C ASN A 8 -24.70 44.57 46.59
N ALA A 9 -25.38 43.52 46.12
CA ALA A 9 -25.16 42.14 46.55
C ALA A 9 -23.86 41.58 45.93
N VAL A 10 -22.73 41.92 46.54
CA VAL A 10 -21.37 41.56 46.05
C VAL A 10 -21.11 40.04 46.08
N ALA A 11 -21.89 39.28 46.86
CA ALA A 11 -21.77 37.82 46.96
C ALA A 11 -22.38 37.02 45.80
N LEU A 12 -23.05 37.68 44.84
CA LEU A 12 -23.67 37.03 43.70
C LEU A 12 -22.66 36.80 42.58
N THR A 13 -22.35 35.56 42.21
CA THR A 13 -21.48 35.24 41.07
C THR A 13 -22.20 34.42 40.00
N ALA A 14 -21.62 34.35 38.79
CA ALA A 14 -22.14 33.50 37.72
C ALA A 14 -22.32 32.04 38.20
N GLY A 15 -23.48 31.45 37.93
CA GLY A 15 -23.89 30.13 38.43
C GLY A 15 -24.84 30.17 39.64
N HIS A 16 -24.97 31.31 40.33
CA HIS A 16 -25.94 31.43 41.43
C HIS A 16 -27.38 31.50 40.92
N HIS A 17 -28.28 30.88 41.68
CA HIS A 17 -29.73 31.05 41.51
C HIS A 17 -30.23 32.11 42.49
N VAL A 18 -30.86 33.16 41.96
CA VAL A 18 -31.38 34.28 42.73
C VAL A 18 -32.88 34.43 42.54
N MET A 19 -33.58 34.76 43.61
CA MET A 19 -34.97 35.18 43.55
C MET A 19 -35.00 36.70 43.45
N ILE A 20 -35.68 37.23 42.45
CA ILE A 20 -35.87 38.68 42.34
C ILE A 20 -37.15 39.03 43.11
N ALA A 21 -36.99 39.71 44.25
CA ALA A 21 -38.09 40.20 45.07
C ALA A 21 -38.72 41.45 44.44
N ASP A 22 -40.00 41.68 44.71
CA ASP A 22 -40.73 42.87 44.22
C ASP A 22 -40.20 44.13 44.91
N GLY A 23 -39.40 44.91 44.18
CA GLY A 23 -38.69 46.08 44.71
C GLY A 23 -39.42 47.38 44.34
N GLN A 24 -40.01 48.03 45.34
CA GLN A 24 -40.49 49.42 45.24
C GLN A 24 -39.27 50.36 45.31
N GLY A 25 -38.48 50.51 44.24
CA GLY A 25 -37.38 51.49 44.26
C GLY A 25 -36.30 51.34 43.19
N LEU A 26 -36.33 52.28 42.23
CA LEU A 26 -35.19 53.00 41.65
C LEU A 26 -33.93 52.21 41.26
N ASP A 27 -34.06 51.27 40.32
CA ASP A 27 -33.13 51.17 39.18
C ASP A 27 -33.76 50.28 38.10
N PRO A 28 -33.74 50.66 36.82
CA PRO A 28 -34.41 49.90 35.77
C PRO A 28 -33.65 48.60 35.52
N MET A 29 -34.13 47.48 36.09
CA MET A 29 -33.79 46.18 35.53
C MET A 29 -34.46 46.06 34.17
N PHE A 30 -33.65 45.96 33.11
CA PHE A 30 -34.15 45.79 31.76
C PHE A 30 -34.34 44.30 31.48
N PHE A 31 -35.56 43.92 31.13
CA PHE A 31 -35.89 42.57 30.68
C PHE A 31 -36.41 42.65 29.24
N ASP A 32 -35.96 41.73 28.39
CA ASP A 32 -36.39 41.66 26.98
C ASP A 32 -37.88 41.33 26.80
N ASP A 33 -38.62 40.98 27.86
CA ASP A 33 -39.98 40.46 27.80
C ASP A 33 -40.90 41.23 28.75
N ALA A 34 -42.15 41.49 28.35
CA ALA A 34 -43.11 42.30 29.11
C ALA A 34 -43.62 41.64 30.41
N ALA A 35 -43.17 40.43 30.71
CA ALA A 35 -43.54 39.67 31.90
C ALA A 35 -42.79 40.18 33.13
N ARG A 36 -43.54 40.55 34.18
CA ARG A 36 -42.95 40.97 35.47
C ARG A 36 -42.05 39.86 36.04
N PRO A 37 -40.79 40.14 36.39
CA PRO A 37 -39.80 39.13 36.76
C PRO A 37 -39.87 38.73 38.25
N PHE A 38 -40.78 39.31 39.02
CA PHE A 38 -40.83 39.13 40.46
C PHE A 38 -41.33 37.73 40.86
N GLY A 39 -40.74 37.18 41.92
CA GLY A 39 -41.14 35.87 42.46
C GLY A 39 -40.68 34.66 41.65
N ARG A 40 -39.79 34.84 40.67
CA ARG A 40 -39.18 33.75 39.89
C ARG A 40 -37.69 33.60 40.22
N LYS A 41 -37.18 32.37 40.07
CA LYS A 41 -35.74 32.07 40.18
C LYS A 41 -35.05 32.40 38.86
N PHE A 42 -33.93 33.10 38.94
CA PHE A 42 -33.06 33.42 37.81
C PHE A 42 -31.66 32.86 38.05
N LEU A 43 -31.06 32.30 37.01
CA LEU A 43 -29.66 31.93 36.97
C LEU A 43 -28.84 33.14 36.56
N VAL A 44 -27.84 33.50 37.35
CA VAL A 44 -26.85 34.54 36.99
C VAL A 44 -25.88 33.97 35.96
N THR A 45 -25.82 34.56 34.76
CA THR A 45 -24.99 34.10 33.64
C THR A 45 -23.67 34.86 33.53
N SER A 46 -23.64 36.10 33.96
CA SER A 46 -22.43 36.93 34.01
C SER A 46 -22.54 37.98 35.12
N GLN A 47 -21.40 38.45 35.60
CA GLN A 47 -21.28 39.52 36.58
C GLN A 47 -20.14 40.44 36.17
N VAL A 48 -20.37 41.74 36.26
CA VAL A 48 -19.35 42.78 36.18
C VAL A 48 -19.41 43.57 37.48
N LEU A 49 -18.29 43.68 38.19
CA LEU A 49 -18.16 44.50 39.38
C LEU A 49 -17.61 45.86 39.01
N LEU A 50 -18.28 46.92 39.46
CA LEU A 50 -17.90 48.32 39.36
C LEU A 50 -17.62 48.82 40.78
N ALA A 51 -16.58 49.63 40.97
CA ALA A 51 -16.33 50.32 42.23
C ALA A 51 -16.56 51.82 42.00
N GLU A 52 -17.39 52.48 42.81
CA GLU A 52 -17.84 53.84 42.55
C GLU A 52 -16.78 54.93 42.81
N ASP A 53 -15.72 54.65 43.58
CA ASP A 53 -14.60 55.58 43.79
C ASP A 53 -13.37 55.22 42.93
N SER A 54 -13.38 55.71 41.68
CA SER A 54 -12.31 55.49 40.69
C SER A 54 -10.97 56.18 41.00
N THR A 55 -10.87 56.97 42.07
CA THR A 55 -9.62 57.60 42.55
C THR A 55 -8.82 56.68 43.49
N ALA A 56 -9.47 55.67 44.08
CA ALA A 56 -8.86 54.68 44.97
C ALA A 56 -8.11 53.56 44.22
N LEU A 57 -8.35 53.41 42.91
CA LEU A 57 -7.79 52.34 42.10
C LEU A 57 -6.58 52.87 41.32
N GLY A 58 -5.38 52.60 41.85
CA GLY A 58 -4.12 53.00 41.22
C GLY A 58 -3.98 52.49 39.77
N PRO A 59 -3.19 53.15 38.91
CA PRO A 59 -3.18 52.94 37.46
C PRO A 59 -2.44 51.66 37.00
N GLN A 60 -2.45 50.59 37.79
CA GLN A 60 -1.55 49.46 37.57
C GLN A 60 -2.29 48.23 36.99
N GLY A 61 -2.35 48.20 35.66
CA GLY A 61 -1.89 47.06 34.87
C GLY A 61 -2.57 45.70 35.05
N GLY A 62 -3.41 45.34 34.08
CA GLY A 62 -3.75 43.96 33.75
C GLY A 62 -5.25 43.70 33.74
N LEU A 63 -5.75 43.16 32.61
CA LEU A 63 -7.17 42.91 32.32
C LEU A 63 -7.88 41.92 33.28
N TRP A 64 -7.24 41.48 34.36
CA TRP A 64 -7.71 40.41 35.27
C TRP A 64 -7.30 40.60 36.75
N ALA A 65 -6.66 41.70 37.14
CA ALA A 65 -6.36 41.95 38.55
C ALA A 65 -7.61 42.43 39.29
N LEU A 66 -7.97 41.77 40.40
CA LEU A 66 -8.89 42.38 41.36
C LEU A 66 -8.26 43.69 41.84
N PRO A 67 -9.01 44.81 41.84
CA PRO A 67 -8.48 46.09 42.29
C PRO A 67 -7.88 45.96 43.70
N ALA A 68 -6.61 46.32 43.85
CA ALA A 68 -5.96 46.33 45.16
C ALA A 68 -6.47 47.53 45.96
N ARG A 69 -6.80 47.32 47.24
CA ARG A 69 -7.10 48.43 48.17
C ARG A 69 -5.94 49.44 48.14
N PRO A 70 -6.20 50.75 47.98
CA PRO A 70 -5.16 51.74 48.12
C PRO A 70 -4.56 51.68 49.53
N ARG A 71 -3.24 51.90 49.64
CA ARG A 71 -2.49 51.79 50.90
C ARG A 71 -2.95 52.75 52.00
N GLU A 72 -3.74 53.76 51.65
CA GLU A 72 -4.22 54.82 52.55
C GLU A 72 -5.59 54.52 53.18
N MET A 73 -6.31 53.47 52.73
CA MET A 73 -7.58 53.05 53.35
C MET A 73 -7.36 52.07 54.50
N SER A 74 -8.12 52.24 55.59
CA SER A 74 -8.16 51.30 56.72
C SER A 74 -8.86 50.00 56.33
N ALA A 75 -8.52 48.89 57.01
CA ALA A 75 -9.17 47.59 56.77
C ALA A 75 -10.70 47.63 57.00
N ALA A 76 -11.17 48.57 57.84
CA ALA A 76 -12.55 48.77 58.24
C ALA A 76 -13.37 49.65 57.27
N ASP A 77 -12.74 50.32 56.30
CA ASP A 77 -13.45 51.24 55.40
C ASP A 77 -14.20 50.45 54.32
N PRO A 78 -15.52 50.66 54.16
CA PRO A 78 -16.30 49.98 53.13
C PRO A 78 -15.87 50.45 51.73
N ILE A 79 -15.80 49.51 50.78
CA ILE A 79 -15.70 49.83 49.35
C ILE A 79 -17.09 49.65 48.77
N ASP A 80 -17.64 50.73 48.21
CA ASP A 80 -18.90 50.67 47.49
C ASP A 80 -18.69 49.95 46.16
N LEU A 81 -19.23 48.73 46.09
CA LEU A 81 -19.20 47.86 44.94
C LEU A 81 -20.60 47.72 44.36
N GLU A 82 -20.72 48.06 43.08
CA GLU A 82 -21.91 47.85 42.28
C GLU A 82 -21.70 46.64 41.36
N ALA A 83 -22.57 45.64 41.45
CA ALA A 83 -22.57 44.50 40.55
C ALA A 83 -23.60 44.70 39.44
N VAL A 84 -23.15 44.71 38.18
CA VAL A 84 -24.03 44.55 37.02
C VAL A 84 -24.10 43.07 36.68
N ILE A 85 -25.28 42.47 36.83
CA ILE A 85 -25.51 41.06 36.54
C ILE A 85 -26.37 40.86 35.30
N GLU A 86 -26.06 39.83 34.52
CA GLU A 86 -26.95 39.30 33.50
C GLU A 86 -27.57 38.00 34.00
N THR A 87 -28.86 37.83 33.76
CA THR A 87 -29.60 36.67 34.25
C THR A 87 -30.53 36.08 33.21
N VAL A 88 -30.84 34.79 33.37
CA VAL A 88 -31.86 34.06 32.61
C VAL A 88 -32.80 33.34 33.57
N PRO A 89 -34.08 33.13 33.23
CA PRO A 89 -35.00 32.34 34.06
C PRO A 89 -34.44 30.94 34.34
N SER A 90 -34.52 30.47 35.59
CA SER A 90 -33.93 29.18 36.01
C SER A 90 -34.65 27.96 35.43
N ASP A 91 -35.88 28.14 34.95
CA ASP A 91 -36.66 27.14 34.21
C ASP A 91 -36.25 27.02 32.74
N VAL A 92 -35.37 27.90 32.25
CA VAL A 92 -34.77 27.83 30.91
C VAL A 92 -33.36 27.27 31.02
N ALA A 93 -33.07 26.22 30.23
CA ALA A 93 -31.73 25.68 30.14
C ALA A 93 -30.77 26.69 29.50
N PHE A 94 -29.77 27.15 30.25
CA PHE A 94 -28.70 27.99 29.73
C PHE A 94 -27.66 27.14 28.98
N LEU A 95 -27.40 27.49 27.71
CA LEU A 95 -26.35 26.89 26.91
C LEU A 95 -25.25 27.93 26.68
N PRO A 96 -23.96 27.60 26.91
CA PRO A 96 -22.87 28.52 26.63
C PRO A 96 -22.85 28.88 25.14
N PRO A 97 -22.38 30.09 24.78
CA PRO A 97 -22.23 30.47 23.39
C PRO A 97 -21.29 29.48 22.68
N ARG A 98 -21.70 29.05 21.48
CA ARG A 98 -20.88 28.13 20.67
C ARG A 98 -19.59 28.85 20.26
N ILE A 99 -18.46 28.40 20.82
CA ILE A 99 -17.14 28.80 20.34
C ILE A 99 -16.88 28.05 19.03
N ARG A 100 -16.25 28.72 18.07
CA ARG A 100 -15.89 28.11 16.79
C ARG A 100 -14.96 26.93 17.02
N ALA A 101 -15.34 25.75 16.51
CA ALA A 101 -14.51 24.55 16.57
C ALA A 101 -13.15 24.79 15.86
N PRO A 102 -12.05 24.22 16.37
CA PRO A 102 -10.76 24.29 15.71
C PRO A 102 -10.86 23.65 14.32
N ARG A 103 -10.17 24.23 13.33
CA ARG A 103 -10.14 23.72 11.96
C ARG A 103 -8.71 23.38 11.57
N ALA A 104 -8.54 22.19 11.01
CA ALA A 104 -7.32 21.82 10.30
C ALA A 104 -7.41 22.38 8.87
N CYS A 105 -6.59 23.38 8.57
CA CYS A 105 -6.51 23.95 7.22
C CYS A 105 -5.51 23.16 6.37
N GLY A 106 -5.90 22.83 5.14
CA GLY A 106 -5.04 22.18 4.16
C GLY A 106 -4.78 20.69 4.44
N VAL A 107 -3.76 20.17 3.75
CA VAL A 107 -3.26 18.81 3.95
C VAL A 107 -2.07 18.84 4.90
N GLN A 108 -1.90 17.77 5.67
CA GLN A 108 -0.76 17.56 6.57
C GLN A 108 -0.13 16.21 6.29
N THR A 109 1.10 15.98 6.75
CA THR A 109 1.69 14.64 6.72
C THR A 109 1.74 14.00 8.11
N ALA A 110 1.75 12.67 8.13
CA ALA A 110 1.85 11.88 9.35
C ALA A 110 2.58 10.56 9.08
N ILE A 111 3.28 10.03 10.08
CA ILE A 111 4.01 8.76 9.95
C ILE A 111 3.11 7.61 10.41
N THR A 112 2.91 6.61 9.58
CA THR A 112 2.19 5.39 9.97
C THR A 112 2.92 4.66 11.09
N LYS A 113 2.14 4.12 12.02
CA LYS A 113 2.65 3.24 13.07
C LYS A 113 1.79 1.99 13.13
N ALA A 114 2.43 0.83 13.21
CA ALA A 114 1.71 -0.42 13.27
C ALA A 114 1.01 -0.54 14.63
N SER A 115 -0.33 -0.52 14.62
CA SER A 115 -1.14 -0.85 15.78
C SER A 115 -1.40 -2.35 15.75
N VAL A 116 -0.52 -3.10 16.42
CA VAL A 116 -0.73 -4.48 16.93
C VAL A 116 -1.20 -5.53 15.90
N THR A 117 -0.24 -6.26 15.33
CA THR A 117 -0.42 -7.69 15.00
C THR A 117 0.60 -8.52 15.78
N PRO A 118 0.21 -9.65 16.42
CA PRO A 118 1.04 -10.35 17.42
C PRO A 118 2.26 -11.08 16.87
N TRP A 119 2.40 -11.18 15.54
CA TRP A 119 3.28 -12.18 14.92
C TRP A 119 4.68 -11.68 14.54
N GLN A 120 5.05 -10.41 14.76
CA GLN A 120 6.40 -9.92 14.43
C GLN A 120 6.84 -8.70 15.24
N LYS A 121 8.14 -8.62 15.56
CA LYS A 121 8.88 -7.40 15.90
C LYS A 121 9.75 -6.99 14.70
N GLY A 122 9.72 -5.71 14.28
CA GLY A 122 10.52 -5.18 13.17
C GLY A 122 9.81 -4.08 12.36
N ALA A 123 10.53 -3.37 11.50
CA ALA A 123 10.02 -2.37 10.55
C ALA A 123 9.36 -3.04 9.33
N GLY A 124 8.33 -2.42 8.74
CA GLY A 124 7.64 -2.95 7.56
C GLY A 124 6.34 -3.71 7.83
N ARG A 125 5.79 -3.64 9.05
CA ARG A 125 4.52 -4.28 9.41
C ARG A 125 3.31 -3.63 8.73
N ILE A 126 2.27 -4.42 8.55
CA ILE A 126 0.94 -3.95 8.14
C ILE A 126 0.04 -3.94 9.38
N GLY A 127 -0.16 -2.76 9.97
CA GLY A 127 -1.04 -2.56 11.12
C GLY A 127 -2.39 -1.97 10.68
N VAL A 128 -3.18 -2.75 9.93
CA VAL A 128 -4.48 -2.33 9.40
C VAL A 128 -5.63 -3.14 9.98
N ASP A 129 -6.82 -2.57 9.99
CA ASP A 129 -8.04 -3.31 10.35
C ASP A 129 -8.70 -4.00 9.15
N CYS A 130 -9.86 -4.65 9.37
CA CYS A 130 -10.58 -5.42 8.36
C CYS A 130 -11.05 -4.62 7.12
N ILE A 131 -11.00 -3.29 7.18
CA ILE A 131 -11.37 -2.42 6.06
C ILE A 131 -10.19 -1.55 5.58
N GLY A 132 -8.96 -1.92 5.97
CA GLY A 132 -7.73 -1.29 5.49
C GLY A 132 -7.42 0.09 6.11
N ARG A 133 -8.02 0.43 7.27
CA ARG A 133 -7.68 1.67 7.97
C ARG A 133 -6.35 1.55 8.70
N VAL A 134 -5.61 2.64 8.73
CA VAL A 134 -4.28 2.75 9.36
C VAL A 134 -4.33 3.63 10.60
N ARG A 135 -3.34 3.51 11.48
CA ARG A 135 -3.07 4.51 12.51
C ARG A 135 -1.77 5.22 12.20
N ALA A 136 -1.76 6.53 12.46
CA ALA A 136 -0.59 7.36 12.21
C ALA A 136 -0.31 8.28 13.41
N ARG A 137 0.94 8.69 13.52
CA ARG A 137 1.37 9.72 14.46
C ARG A 137 1.58 11.02 13.69
N LEU A 138 0.86 12.06 14.11
CA LEU A 138 1.05 13.40 13.57
C LEU A 138 2.30 14.03 14.17
N HIS A 139 2.99 14.86 13.39
CA HIS A 139 4.27 15.49 13.78
C HIS A 139 4.15 16.37 15.03
N TRP A 140 2.98 16.96 15.26
CA TRP A 140 2.71 17.81 16.43
C TRP A 140 2.20 17.02 17.65
N ASP A 141 2.01 15.69 17.56
CA ASP A 141 1.57 14.88 18.68
C ASP A 141 2.70 14.62 19.70
N ARG A 142 2.65 15.39 20.78
CA ARG A 142 3.61 15.36 21.90
C ARG A 142 3.18 14.44 23.05
N ARG A 143 2.05 13.73 22.94
CA ARG A 143 1.58 12.84 24.00
C ARG A 143 2.63 11.75 24.26
N ALA A 144 2.87 11.46 25.54
CA ALA A 144 3.73 10.36 25.93
C ALA A 144 3.14 9.02 25.46
N PRO A 145 3.97 8.00 25.20
CA PRO A 145 3.47 6.65 25.02
C PRO A 145 2.57 6.22 26.19
N SER A 146 1.52 5.48 25.89
CA SER A 146 0.67 4.76 26.83
C SER A 146 1.52 3.97 27.84
N PRO A 147 1.01 3.66 29.05
CA PRO A 147 1.67 2.75 30.00
C PRO A 147 2.04 1.38 29.39
N SER A 148 1.33 0.95 28.33
CA SER A 148 1.64 -0.25 27.53
C SER A 148 2.80 -0.07 26.54
N GLY A 149 3.43 1.10 26.48
CA GLY A 149 4.51 1.44 25.56
C GLY A 149 4.04 1.90 24.17
N GLU A 150 2.74 1.96 23.90
CA GLU A 150 2.21 2.40 22.60
C GLU A 150 2.28 3.93 22.46
N PRO A 151 2.87 4.49 21.40
CA PRO A 151 2.90 5.93 21.18
C PRO A 151 1.48 6.52 21.10
N GLY A 152 1.32 7.82 21.35
CA GLY A 152 0.08 8.53 21.00
C GLY A 152 -0.21 8.37 19.51
N LEU A 153 -1.29 7.67 19.17
CA LEU A 153 -1.71 7.42 17.79
C LEU A 153 -3.03 8.14 17.49
N SER A 154 -3.27 8.38 16.20
CA SER A 154 -4.56 8.79 15.69
C SER A 154 -5.63 7.70 15.92
N PRO A 155 -6.92 8.06 15.91
CA PRO A 155 -7.98 7.11 15.57
C PRO A 155 -7.73 6.44 14.21
N PRO A 156 -8.36 5.29 13.90
CA PRO A 156 -8.23 4.63 12.60
C PRO A 156 -8.61 5.56 11.44
N ILE A 157 -7.69 5.75 10.50
CA ILE A 157 -7.80 6.64 9.35
C ILE A 157 -8.07 5.81 8.10
N ARG A 158 -9.08 6.19 7.32
CA ARG A 158 -9.33 5.58 6.00
C ARG A 158 -8.29 6.01 4.99
N VAL A 159 -7.86 5.09 4.15
CA VAL A 159 -6.92 5.33 3.06
C VAL A 159 -7.69 5.38 1.75
N ALA A 160 -7.54 6.48 1.00
CA ALA A 160 -8.07 6.61 -0.34
C ALA A 160 -7.30 5.67 -1.27
N THR A 161 -8.03 4.90 -2.08
CA THR A 161 -7.45 4.07 -3.13
C THR A 161 -7.87 4.60 -4.51
N PRO A 162 -7.06 4.37 -5.56
CA PRO A 162 -7.39 4.81 -6.91
C PRO A 162 -8.75 4.33 -7.42
N TRP A 163 -9.13 3.10 -7.09
CA TRP A 163 -10.40 2.51 -7.51
C TRP A 163 -10.95 1.58 -6.42
N ALA A 164 -12.20 1.81 -6.00
CA ALA A 164 -12.85 1.09 -4.91
C ALA A 164 -14.31 0.74 -5.26
N GLY A 165 -14.58 -0.55 -5.46
CA GLY A 165 -15.90 -1.13 -5.65
C GLY A 165 -16.28 -2.10 -4.53
N HIS A 166 -17.44 -2.76 -4.67
CA HIS A 166 -17.91 -3.75 -3.70
C HIS A 166 -17.09 -5.05 -3.83
N ALA A 167 -16.02 -5.18 -3.04
CA ALA A 167 -15.06 -6.29 -3.04
C ALA A 167 -14.20 -6.41 -4.32
N TRP A 168 -14.00 -5.31 -5.05
CA TRP A 168 -13.09 -5.23 -6.19
C TRP A 168 -12.46 -3.83 -6.27
N GLY A 169 -11.29 -3.70 -6.89
CA GLY A 169 -10.54 -2.44 -7.02
C GLY A 169 -9.05 -2.60 -6.73
N THR A 170 -8.39 -1.49 -6.41
CA THR A 170 -6.96 -1.44 -6.08
C THR A 170 -6.75 -1.30 -4.59
N THR A 171 -5.79 -2.03 -4.02
CA THR A 171 -5.45 -1.93 -2.59
C THR A 171 -3.94 -1.91 -2.40
N PHE A 172 -3.43 -0.78 -1.90
CA PHE A 172 -2.05 -0.65 -1.43
C PHE A 172 -2.10 -0.24 0.04
N LEU A 173 -1.84 -1.20 0.94
CA LEU A 173 -1.90 -0.96 2.37
C LEU A 173 -0.61 -0.25 2.82
N PRO A 174 -0.69 0.97 3.38
CA PRO A 174 0.48 1.64 3.91
C PRO A 174 1.13 0.80 5.02
N ARG A 175 2.44 0.61 4.92
CA ARG A 175 3.24 -0.09 5.92
C ARG A 175 3.67 0.87 7.02
N GLU A 176 4.16 0.32 8.12
CA GLU A 176 4.82 1.08 9.18
C GLU A 176 5.93 1.98 8.64
N ASP A 177 6.06 3.17 9.22
CA ASP A 177 7.03 4.22 8.90
C ASP A 177 6.88 4.89 7.51
N MET A 178 5.81 4.61 6.77
CA MET A 178 5.44 5.38 5.58
C MET A 178 4.86 6.75 5.96
N GLU A 179 5.20 7.79 5.20
CA GLU A 179 4.67 9.14 5.38
C GLU A 179 3.38 9.31 4.57
N LEU A 180 2.26 9.45 5.26
CA LEU A 180 0.94 9.67 4.66
C LEU A 180 0.65 11.15 4.47
N VAL A 181 -0.10 11.47 3.42
CA VAL A 181 -0.76 12.76 3.26
C VAL A 181 -2.19 12.66 3.78
N LEU A 182 -2.52 13.47 4.77
CA LEU A 182 -3.82 13.52 5.42
C LEU A 182 -4.59 14.77 4.99
N ALA A 183 -5.84 14.58 4.59
CA ALA A 183 -6.84 15.63 4.50
C ALA A 183 -7.85 15.49 5.64
N PHE A 184 -8.51 16.59 6.00
CA PHE A 184 -9.49 16.64 7.08
C PHE A 184 -10.85 17.02 6.52
N GLN A 185 -11.85 16.15 6.66
CA GLN A 185 -13.18 16.37 6.07
C GLN A 185 -13.80 17.66 6.63
N TYR A 186 -14.16 18.60 5.76
CA TYR A 186 -14.66 19.93 6.13
C TYR A 186 -13.71 20.75 7.05
N GLY A 187 -12.45 20.32 7.15
CA GLY A 187 -11.46 20.87 8.08
C GLY A 187 -11.63 20.39 9.53
N ASP A 188 -12.42 19.36 9.79
CA ASP A 188 -12.58 18.76 11.12
C ASP A 188 -11.34 17.90 11.47
N PRO A 189 -10.53 18.27 12.49
CA PRO A 189 -9.38 17.50 12.92
C PRO A 189 -9.71 16.06 13.37
N LEU A 190 -10.98 15.78 13.70
CA LEU A 190 -11.46 14.46 14.13
C LEU A 190 -11.84 13.54 12.96
N GLN A 191 -11.88 14.06 11.74
CA GLN A 191 -12.23 13.28 10.54
C GLN A 191 -11.10 13.28 9.49
N PRO A 192 -9.94 12.70 9.81
CA PRO A 192 -8.86 12.55 8.84
C PRO A 192 -9.20 11.48 7.79
N ILE A 193 -8.73 11.71 6.57
CA ILE A 193 -8.65 10.74 5.48
C ILE A 193 -7.25 10.81 4.88
N ALA A 194 -6.59 9.66 4.72
CA ALA A 194 -5.31 9.59 4.05
C ALA A 194 -5.53 9.57 2.54
N LEU A 195 -4.91 10.49 1.82
CA LEU A 195 -5.01 10.61 0.36
C LEU A 195 -4.01 9.69 -0.37
N GLY A 196 -2.92 9.34 0.30
CA GLY A 196 -1.82 8.54 -0.25
C GLY A 196 -0.59 8.63 0.64
N ALA A 197 0.55 8.20 0.10
CA ALA A 197 1.85 8.28 0.76
C ALA A 197 2.86 9.04 -0.12
N VAL A 198 3.85 9.66 0.53
CA VAL A 198 4.93 10.40 -0.13
C VAL A 198 6.28 9.76 0.16
N HIS A 199 7.17 9.84 -0.83
CA HIS A 199 8.58 9.48 -0.64
C HIS A 199 9.34 10.61 0.05
N GLY A 200 10.31 10.24 0.87
CA GLY A 200 11.17 11.16 1.59
C GLY A 200 12.62 10.68 1.61
N PHE A 201 13.46 11.32 2.40
CA PHE A 201 14.87 10.93 2.52
C PHE A 201 15.04 9.53 3.14
N VAL A 202 14.22 9.19 4.14
CA VAL A 202 14.23 7.89 4.82
C VAL A 202 13.62 6.80 3.94
N ASN A 203 12.52 7.11 3.25
CA ASN A 203 11.81 6.21 2.34
C ASN A 203 11.84 6.78 0.91
N PRO A 204 12.98 6.65 0.20
CA PRO A 204 13.12 7.18 -1.14
C PRO A 204 12.22 6.45 -2.14
N ALA A 205 11.94 7.11 -3.26
CA ALA A 205 11.29 6.48 -4.39
C ALA A 205 12.08 5.24 -4.86
N PRO A 206 11.41 4.17 -5.30
CA PRO A 206 12.06 3.04 -5.92
C PRO A 206 12.96 3.50 -7.08
N ARG A 207 14.11 2.83 -7.23
CA ARG A 207 15.02 3.02 -8.37
C ARG A 207 15.26 1.69 -9.07
N GLU A 208 15.65 1.73 -10.33
CA GLU A 208 16.07 0.51 -11.03
C GLU A 208 17.18 -0.19 -10.22
N ARG A 209 17.06 -1.51 -10.07
CA ARG A 209 18.10 -2.35 -9.49
C ARG A 209 18.77 -3.14 -10.61
N PRO A 210 20.05 -3.51 -10.47
CA PRO A 210 20.67 -4.45 -11.37
C PRO A 210 19.78 -5.69 -11.50
N HIS A 211 19.37 -5.97 -12.72
CA HIS A 211 18.57 -7.14 -13.04
C HIS A 211 19.50 -8.29 -13.40
N LEU A 212 18.95 -9.50 -13.39
CA LEU A 212 19.66 -10.66 -13.88
C LEU A 212 19.92 -10.47 -15.38
N ASP A 213 21.13 -10.10 -15.75
CA ASP A 213 21.60 -10.20 -17.12
C ASP A 213 21.77 -11.68 -17.44
N VAL A 214 20.90 -12.23 -18.29
CA VAL A 214 21.09 -13.58 -18.85
C VAL A 214 22.15 -13.55 -19.98
N VAL A 215 22.84 -12.42 -20.17
CA VAL A 215 23.95 -12.28 -21.12
C VAL A 215 25.20 -12.97 -20.53
N GLY A 216 25.32 -14.28 -20.76
CA GLY A 216 26.51 -15.04 -20.37
C GLY A 216 26.41 -16.57 -20.37
N GLN A 217 25.53 -17.19 -21.17
CA GLN A 217 25.50 -18.66 -21.34
C GLN A 217 26.26 -19.18 -22.57
N GLU A 218 27.11 -18.37 -23.19
CA GLU A 218 28.10 -18.92 -24.11
C GLU A 218 29.20 -19.59 -23.27
N ASN A 219 29.38 -20.90 -23.49
CA ASN A 219 30.36 -21.82 -22.88
C ASN A 219 29.89 -22.57 -21.62
N ASN A 220 29.05 -23.60 -21.78
CA ASN A 220 29.17 -24.84 -20.98
C ASN A 220 28.27 -25.99 -21.48
N LEU A 221 28.34 -26.32 -22.77
CA LEU A 221 27.82 -27.61 -23.28
C LEU A 221 28.78 -28.80 -23.02
N ALA A 222 29.85 -28.60 -22.24
CA ALA A 222 30.87 -29.63 -22.01
C ALA A 222 30.92 -30.19 -20.56
N ASN A 223 30.16 -29.67 -19.60
CA ASN A 223 30.24 -30.15 -18.21
C ASN A 223 28.91 -30.70 -17.67
N ALA A 224 28.72 -31.98 -17.94
CA ALA A 224 27.84 -32.86 -17.18
C ALA A 224 28.32 -32.95 -15.72
N LYS A 225 27.80 -32.06 -14.86
CA LYS A 225 27.58 -32.18 -13.40
C LYS A 225 27.55 -30.76 -12.80
N ILE A 226 26.38 -30.11 -12.82
CA ILE A 226 26.11 -28.93 -12.00
C ILE A 226 25.08 -29.32 -10.95
N ARG A 227 25.53 -30.14 -10.00
CA ARG A 227 24.97 -30.23 -8.65
C ARG A 227 25.95 -29.49 -7.75
N ASP A 228 25.83 -28.18 -7.73
CA ASP A 228 26.05 -27.31 -6.57
C ASP A 228 26.18 -25.86 -7.06
N GLU A 229 25.39 -25.00 -6.41
CA GLU A 229 25.50 -23.55 -6.40
C GLU A 229 25.45 -22.83 -7.77
N ARG A 230 24.24 -22.72 -8.34
CA ARG A 230 23.96 -21.65 -9.31
C ARG A 230 23.96 -20.31 -8.56
N GLN A 231 25.14 -19.69 -8.41
CA GLN A 231 25.21 -18.27 -8.15
C GLN A 231 24.71 -17.55 -9.40
N LEU A 232 23.47 -17.07 -9.33
CA LEU A 232 22.96 -16.03 -10.21
C LEU A 232 23.84 -14.80 -10.00
N HIS A 233 24.78 -14.56 -10.89
CA HIS A 233 25.64 -13.39 -10.83
C HIS A 233 24.82 -12.16 -11.22
N TYR A 234 24.35 -11.41 -10.22
CA TYR A 234 23.97 -10.01 -10.42
C TYR A 234 25.26 -9.27 -10.83
N LYS A 235 25.27 -8.60 -11.99
CA LYS A 235 26.30 -7.60 -12.22
C LYS A 235 26.13 -6.53 -11.15
N GLU A 236 27.13 -6.36 -10.29
CA GLU A 236 27.24 -5.16 -9.45
C GLU A 236 27.56 -3.99 -10.36
N GLU A 237 26.54 -3.47 -11.05
CA GLU A 237 26.67 -2.16 -11.65
C GLU A 237 26.61 -1.14 -10.50
N LYS A 238 27.67 -0.33 -10.38
CA LYS A 238 27.77 0.73 -9.37
C LYS A 238 26.45 1.47 -9.32
N VAL A 239 25.83 1.53 -8.14
CA VAL A 239 24.58 2.26 -7.86
C VAL A 239 24.63 3.61 -8.58
N HIS A 240 24.04 3.66 -9.78
CA HIS A 240 24.02 4.89 -10.55
C HIS A 240 23.12 5.82 -9.73
N ARG A 241 23.66 6.95 -9.28
CA ARG A 241 22.79 8.09 -8.98
C ARG A 241 21.95 8.28 -10.25
N PRO A 242 20.65 8.58 -10.15
CA PRO A 242 19.89 8.91 -11.35
C PRO A 242 20.56 10.15 -11.96
N THR A 243 21.46 9.94 -12.91
CA THR A 243 21.60 10.82 -14.05
C THR A 243 20.20 10.84 -14.63
N GLY A 244 19.63 12.00 -14.92
CA GLY A 244 18.25 12.12 -15.41
C GLY A 244 18.05 11.53 -16.82
N GLU A 245 18.73 10.42 -17.12
CA GLU A 245 18.83 9.76 -18.42
C GLU A 245 17.90 8.54 -18.53
N HIS A 246 17.28 8.11 -17.43
CA HIS A 246 16.36 6.96 -17.40
C HIS A 246 14.97 7.38 -16.92
N GLU A 247 13.99 7.29 -17.81
CA GLU A 247 12.56 7.55 -17.53
C GLU A 247 11.87 6.23 -17.17
N ILE A 248 12.02 5.79 -15.92
CA ILE A 248 11.50 4.50 -15.45
C ILE A 248 10.30 4.70 -14.52
N ASN A 249 9.17 4.15 -14.95
CA ASN A 249 7.94 4.06 -14.17
C ASN A 249 7.79 2.65 -13.61
N MET A 250 7.43 2.49 -12.33
CA MET A 250 7.30 1.14 -11.77
C MET A 250 6.29 1.03 -10.63
N ILE A 251 5.79 -0.19 -10.44
CA ILE A 251 5.11 -0.65 -9.23
C ILE A 251 5.99 -1.75 -8.65
N ARG A 252 6.60 -1.49 -7.49
CA ARG A 252 7.43 -2.45 -6.78
C ARG A 252 6.89 -2.69 -5.38
N THR A 253 6.78 -3.96 -5.01
CA THR A 253 6.49 -4.38 -3.64
C THR A 253 7.76 -4.83 -2.92
N GLN A 254 7.72 -4.90 -1.60
CA GLN A 254 8.78 -5.53 -0.81
C GLN A 254 8.20 -6.76 -0.13
N VAL A 255 8.89 -7.89 -0.20
CA VAL A 255 8.46 -9.10 0.53
C VAL A 255 8.44 -8.80 2.03
N HIS A 256 7.43 -9.33 2.72
CA HIS A 256 7.31 -9.18 4.17
C HIS A 256 8.43 -9.97 4.84
N GLN A 257 9.21 -9.32 5.71
CA GLN A 257 10.31 -10.00 6.40
C GLN A 257 9.76 -10.82 7.58
N ALA A 258 9.95 -12.14 7.58
CA ALA A 258 9.95 -12.91 8.83
C ALA A 258 11.36 -12.91 9.45
N PRO A 259 11.50 -13.09 10.78
CA PRO A 259 12.80 -13.20 11.40
C PRO A 259 13.60 -14.36 10.78
N GLY A 260 14.71 -14.06 10.10
CA GLY A 260 15.58 -15.04 9.43
C GLY A 260 15.49 -15.08 7.90
N ASP A 261 14.56 -14.34 7.28
CA ASP A 261 14.40 -14.33 5.83
C ASP A 261 15.45 -13.51 5.09
N ARG A 262 15.64 -13.83 3.79
CA ARG A 262 16.52 -13.08 2.91
C ARG A 262 16.08 -11.61 2.84
N PRO A 263 16.99 -10.65 3.06
CA PRO A 263 16.61 -9.24 3.28
C PRO A 263 16.04 -8.47 2.07
N PHE A 264 15.94 -9.06 0.86
CA PHE A 264 15.84 -8.27 -0.38
C PHE A 264 14.84 -8.75 -1.46
N GLY A 265 13.84 -9.58 -1.14
CA GLY A 265 12.85 -10.03 -2.15
C GLY A 265 11.84 -8.95 -2.59
N TYR A 266 11.41 -8.98 -3.85
CA TYR A 266 10.41 -8.04 -4.39
C TYR A 266 9.63 -8.61 -5.59
N HIS A 267 8.41 -8.11 -5.80
CA HIS A 267 7.70 -8.23 -7.08
C HIS A 267 7.70 -6.87 -7.78
N GLU A 268 7.83 -6.88 -9.10
CA GLU A 268 7.92 -5.64 -9.88
C GLU A 268 7.20 -5.76 -11.23
N LEU A 269 6.50 -4.69 -11.57
CA LEU A 269 6.14 -4.34 -12.93
C LEU A 269 6.75 -2.97 -13.24
N SER A 270 7.64 -2.90 -14.21
CA SER A 270 8.31 -1.65 -14.61
C SER A 270 8.27 -1.41 -16.11
N PHE A 271 8.28 -0.13 -16.46
CA PHE A 271 8.26 0.43 -17.81
C PHE A 271 9.43 1.39 -17.92
N ASP A 272 10.36 1.08 -18.80
CA ASP A 272 11.45 1.95 -19.20
C ASP A 272 11.05 2.60 -20.53
N ASP A 273 10.82 3.92 -20.49
CA ASP A 273 10.41 4.71 -21.66
C ASP A 273 11.62 5.40 -22.33
N THR A 274 12.85 5.03 -21.95
CA THR A 274 14.08 5.60 -22.53
C THR A 274 14.16 5.27 -24.02
N PRO A 275 14.25 6.27 -24.92
CA PRO A 275 14.23 6.03 -26.37
C PRO A 275 15.29 5.04 -26.86
N GLY A 276 14.86 4.01 -27.59
CA GLY A 276 15.73 2.95 -28.13
C GLY A 276 16.18 1.92 -27.09
N LYS A 277 15.74 2.03 -25.85
CA LYS A 277 15.98 1.08 -24.74
C LYS A 277 14.67 0.69 -24.06
N GLU A 278 13.54 0.87 -24.75
CA GLU A 278 12.21 0.67 -24.19
C GLU A 278 12.05 -0.78 -23.70
N ARG A 279 11.52 -0.94 -22.50
CA ARG A 279 11.40 -2.25 -21.88
C ARG A 279 10.27 -2.30 -20.88
N VAL A 280 9.47 -3.36 -20.96
CA VAL A 280 8.57 -3.78 -19.89
C VAL A 280 9.21 -4.94 -19.16
N ARG A 281 9.24 -4.89 -17.82
CA ARG A 281 9.75 -5.98 -16.99
C ARG A 281 8.70 -6.42 -15.99
N LEU A 282 8.46 -7.72 -15.97
CA LEU A 282 7.69 -8.40 -14.93
C LEU A 282 8.64 -9.30 -14.11
N HIS A 283 8.65 -9.13 -12.80
CA HIS A 283 9.48 -9.91 -11.88
C HIS A 283 8.62 -10.44 -10.73
N SER A 284 8.75 -11.73 -10.43
CA SER A 284 8.20 -12.35 -9.23
C SER A 284 9.33 -12.94 -8.39
N GLU A 285 9.34 -12.67 -7.08
CA GLU A 285 10.24 -13.34 -6.13
C GLU A 285 9.87 -14.82 -5.95
N GLY A 286 8.57 -15.13 -6.07
CA GLY A 286 8.01 -16.45 -5.84
C GLY A 286 7.42 -17.03 -7.12
N VAL A 287 6.23 -17.60 -6.99
CA VAL A 287 5.48 -18.15 -8.12
C VAL A 287 4.93 -16.98 -8.96
N LEU A 288 4.93 -17.14 -10.29
CA LEU A 288 4.18 -16.34 -11.24
C LEU A 288 3.17 -17.28 -11.92
N GLU A 289 1.88 -17.03 -11.73
CA GLU A 289 0.79 -17.76 -12.37
C GLU A 289 0.12 -16.85 -13.39
N GLU A 290 -0.21 -17.40 -14.55
CA GLU A 290 -0.91 -16.73 -15.62
C GLU A 290 -2.10 -17.59 -16.04
N GLU A 291 -3.29 -17.00 -16.01
CA GLU A 291 -4.55 -17.69 -16.33
C GLU A 291 -5.37 -16.85 -17.31
N ALA A 292 -5.79 -17.47 -18.42
CA ALA A 292 -6.69 -16.87 -19.39
C ALA A 292 -7.90 -17.80 -19.61
N GLU A 293 -9.11 -17.30 -19.35
CA GLU A 293 -10.34 -18.12 -19.46
C GLU A 293 -10.79 -18.38 -20.90
N ARG A 294 -10.21 -17.68 -21.89
CA ARG A 294 -10.59 -17.80 -23.30
C ARG A 294 -9.36 -17.98 -24.18
N ASP A 295 -8.76 -16.87 -24.58
CA ASP A 295 -7.65 -16.84 -25.53
C ASP A 295 -6.44 -16.16 -24.87
N HIS A 296 -5.26 -16.75 -25.06
CA HIS A 296 -3.98 -16.10 -24.79
C HIS A 296 -3.18 -16.01 -26.10
N ARG A 297 -2.62 -14.84 -26.40
CA ARG A 297 -1.91 -14.56 -27.65
C ARG A 297 -0.57 -13.89 -27.38
N THR A 298 0.50 -14.47 -27.92
CA THR A 298 1.85 -13.91 -27.86
C THR A 298 2.33 -13.58 -29.26
N LEU A 299 2.77 -12.34 -29.48
CA LEU A 299 3.42 -11.91 -30.72
C LEU A 299 4.75 -11.26 -30.37
N VAL A 300 5.84 -11.81 -30.92
CA VAL A 300 7.19 -11.26 -30.75
C VAL A 300 7.70 -10.83 -32.12
N GLY A 301 8.03 -9.54 -32.28
CA GLY A 301 8.42 -8.98 -33.58
C GLY A 301 9.87 -9.28 -34.01
N ARG A 302 10.69 -9.82 -33.11
CA ARG A 302 12.07 -10.24 -33.34
C ARG A 302 12.30 -11.60 -32.66
N ASP A 303 13.21 -11.67 -31.70
CA ASP A 303 13.63 -12.91 -31.07
C ASP A 303 12.90 -13.18 -29.75
N GLN A 304 12.59 -14.44 -29.48
CA GLN A 304 12.09 -14.92 -28.20
C GLN A 304 13.05 -15.94 -27.61
N MET A 305 13.39 -15.77 -26.33
CA MET A 305 14.22 -16.71 -25.56
C MET A 305 13.42 -17.23 -24.37
N ASN A 306 13.42 -18.55 -24.17
CA ASN A 306 12.85 -19.19 -22.99
C ASN A 306 13.93 -20.07 -22.34
N VAL A 307 14.16 -19.90 -21.04
CA VAL A 307 15.15 -20.66 -20.28
C VAL A 307 14.45 -21.25 -19.06
N VAL A 308 14.26 -22.57 -19.07
CA VAL A 308 13.71 -23.31 -17.93
C VAL A 308 14.83 -24.07 -17.24
N HIS A 309 15.06 -23.71 -15.98
CA HIS A 309 16.15 -24.26 -15.19
C HIS A 309 15.84 -25.60 -14.52
N GLY A 310 14.56 -25.85 -14.24
CA GLY A 310 14.02 -27.09 -13.70
C GLY A 310 13.35 -27.93 -14.80
N GLY A 311 12.22 -28.56 -14.48
CA GLY A 311 11.40 -29.27 -15.46
C GLY A 311 10.41 -28.33 -16.18
N GLN A 312 10.09 -28.66 -17.43
CA GLN A 312 9.00 -28.06 -18.19
C GLN A 312 8.01 -29.15 -18.58
N THR A 313 6.72 -28.89 -18.40
CA THR A 313 5.62 -29.75 -18.84
C THR A 313 4.67 -28.93 -19.69
N GLU A 314 4.28 -29.46 -20.85
CA GLU A 314 3.29 -28.87 -21.73
C GLU A 314 2.15 -29.89 -21.94
N THR A 315 0.91 -29.44 -21.91
CA THR A 315 -0.26 -30.29 -22.17
C THR A 315 -1.20 -29.55 -23.09
N ILE A 316 -1.41 -30.12 -24.27
CA ILE A 316 -2.37 -29.64 -25.26
C ILE A 316 -3.46 -30.69 -25.38
N ALA A 317 -4.68 -30.34 -24.97
CA ALA A 317 -5.80 -31.29 -24.94
C ALA A 317 -6.35 -31.62 -26.34
N ALA A 318 -6.16 -30.72 -27.30
CA ALA A 318 -6.62 -30.87 -28.68
C ALA A 318 -5.42 -30.94 -29.63
N ASN A 319 -5.22 -29.90 -30.46
CA ASN A 319 -4.22 -29.90 -31.52
C ASN A 319 -3.07 -28.95 -31.19
N GLN A 320 -1.84 -29.39 -31.47
CA GLN A 320 -0.66 -28.54 -31.50
C GLN A 320 -0.16 -28.47 -32.94
N GLU A 321 0.04 -27.27 -33.46
CA GLU A 321 0.63 -27.01 -34.77
C GLU A 321 1.91 -26.20 -34.59
N LEU A 322 2.98 -26.59 -35.29
CA LEU A 322 4.27 -25.93 -35.23
C LEU A 322 4.87 -25.82 -36.62
N GLU A 323 4.92 -24.60 -37.13
CA GLU A 323 5.58 -24.24 -38.37
C GLU A 323 6.88 -23.50 -38.09
N VAL A 324 7.98 -23.93 -38.72
CA VAL A 324 9.28 -23.28 -38.62
C VAL A 324 9.73 -22.91 -40.03
N GLY A 325 9.72 -21.61 -40.35
CA GLY A 325 10.08 -21.13 -41.69
C GLY A 325 11.58 -21.25 -42.02
N GLY A 326 12.42 -21.39 -41.00
CA GLY A 326 13.86 -21.59 -41.12
C GLY A 326 14.31 -22.97 -40.66
N THR A 327 15.47 -23.05 -40.02
CA THR A 327 16.01 -24.29 -39.46
C THR A 327 15.39 -24.60 -38.10
N ARG A 328 15.10 -25.88 -37.86
CA ARG A 328 14.78 -26.40 -36.53
C ARG A 328 15.89 -27.34 -36.07
N ASP A 329 16.64 -26.92 -35.07
CA ASP A 329 17.65 -27.74 -34.41
C ASP A 329 17.13 -28.24 -33.06
N VAL A 330 17.33 -29.52 -32.78
CA VAL A 330 16.96 -30.18 -31.51
C VAL A 330 18.16 -30.95 -31.01
N THR A 331 18.52 -30.74 -29.75
CA THR A 331 19.59 -31.50 -29.08
C THR A 331 19.05 -32.03 -27.75
N VAL A 332 19.05 -33.35 -27.61
CA VAL A 332 18.67 -34.04 -26.38
C VAL A 332 19.90 -34.77 -25.84
N LEU A 333 20.40 -34.31 -24.70
CA LEU A 333 21.58 -34.92 -24.05
C LEU A 333 21.25 -36.21 -23.29
N GLY A 334 19.98 -36.34 -22.90
CA GLY A 334 19.45 -37.54 -22.24
C GLY A 334 18.66 -38.41 -23.21
N ASN A 335 17.63 -39.07 -22.68
CA ASN A 335 16.76 -39.92 -23.49
C ASN A 335 15.64 -39.08 -24.13
N GLU A 336 15.37 -39.34 -25.40
CA GLU A 336 14.16 -38.89 -26.09
C GLU A 336 13.20 -40.07 -26.24
N ASN A 337 11.97 -39.92 -25.77
CA ASN A 337 10.93 -40.93 -25.88
C ASN A 337 9.72 -40.32 -26.61
N GLU A 338 9.37 -40.86 -27.77
CA GLU A 338 8.18 -40.48 -28.53
C GLU A 338 7.18 -41.64 -28.55
N VAL A 339 5.91 -41.37 -28.20
CA VAL A 339 4.83 -42.36 -28.27
C VAL A 339 3.70 -41.80 -29.09
N VAL A 340 3.51 -42.36 -30.29
CA VAL A 340 2.38 -42.03 -31.16
C VAL A 340 1.40 -43.20 -31.16
N LYS A 341 0.24 -43.00 -30.53
CA LYS A 341 -0.81 -44.04 -30.50
C LYS A 341 -1.55 -44.20 -31.83
N GLY A 342 -1.61 -43.11 -32.61
CA GLY A 342 -2.20 -43.07 -33.93
C GLY A 342 -1.17 -43.27 -35.04
N LYS A 343 -1.48 -42.74 -36.23
CA LYS A 343 -0.57 -42.74 -37.36
C LYS A 343 0.49 -41.64 -37.20
N GLN A 344 1.77 -42.00 -37.32
CA GLN A 344 2.85 -41.05 -37.57
C GLN A 344 3.13 -41.00 -39.07
N THR A 345 3.35 -39.81 -39.63
CA THR A 345 3.77 -39.64 -41.03
C THR A 345 4.97 -38.70 -41.06
N ILE A 346 6.07 -39.17 -41.66
CA ILE A 346 7.30 -38.39 -41.81
C ILE A 346 7.56 -38.24 -43.30
N LEU A 347 7.42 -37.02 -43.83
CA LEU A 347 7.74 -36.69 -45.21
C LEU A 347 9.03 -35.86 -45.23
N VAL A 348 10.07 -36.40 -45.84
CA VAL A 348 11.32 -35.66 -46.08
C VAL A 348 11.51 -35.56 -47.59
N LEU A 349 11.31 -34.35 -48.13
CA LEU A 349 11.46 -34.09 -49.57
C LEU A 349 12.94 -33.99 -49.98
N GLY A 350 13.80 -33.61 -49.04
CA GLY A 350 15.25 -33.59 -49.21
C GLY A 350 15.92 -34.89 -48.77
N ARG A 351 17.22 -34.80 -48.49
CA ARG A 351 17.99 -35.92 -47.95
C ARG A 351 17.65 -36.14 -46.47
N LYS A 352 17.17 -37.33 -46.12
CA LYS A 352 17.16 -37.82 -44.73
C LYS A 352 18.50 -38.48 -44.42
N HIS A 353 19.20 -38.01 -43.40
CA HIS A 353 20.40 -38.66 -42.87
C HIS A 353 20.10 -39.23 -41.49
N THR A 354 20.58 -40.44 -41.22
CA THR A 354 20.45 -41.07 -39.91
C THR A 354 21.74 -41.80 -39.65
N GLU A 355 22.37 -41.48 -38.54
CA GLU A 355 23.59 -42.13 -38.05
C GLU A 355 23.30 -42.65 -36.66
N ILE A 356 23.66 -43.91 -36.41
CA ILE A 356 23.41 -44.59 -35.13
C ILE A 356 24.76 -45.16 -34.69
N GLY A 357 25.36 -44.55 -33.67
CA GLY A 357 26.67 -44.96 -33.17
C GLY A 357 26.64 -46.22 -32.30
N GLY A 358 25.45 -46.65 -31.88
CA GLY A 358 25.23 -47.86 -31.07
C GLY A 358 24.27 -48.84 -31.75
N ASP A 359 23.52 -49.59 -30.95
CA ASP A 359 22.59 -50.58 -31.47
C ASP A 359 21.26 -49.95 -31.91
N GLN A 360 20.72 -50.43 -33.02
CA GLN A 360 19.35 -50.15 -33.45
C GLN A 360 18.52 -51.44 -33.37
N SER A 361 17.36 -51.37 -32.71
CA SER A 361 16.36 -52.44 -32.73
C SER A 361 15.08 -51.93 -33.37
N ARG A 362 14.53 -52.72 -34.29
CA ARG A 362 13.26 -52.44 -34.97
C ARG A 362 12.38 -53.67 -34.93
N ILE A 363 11.15 -53.49 -34.44
CA ILE A 363 10.14 -54.54 -34.36
C ILE A 363 8.91 -54.05 -35.12
N VAL A 364 8.47 -54.81 -36.11
CA VAL A 364 7.26 -54.51 -36.89
C VAL A 364 6.29 -55.67 -36.72
N GLY A 365 5.12 -55.40 -36.13
CA GLY A 365 4.12 -56.43 -35.83
C GLY A 365 3.22 -56.80 -37.03
N GLY A 366 3.24 -55.99 -38.09
CA GLY A 366 2.54 -56.23 -39.35
C GLY A 366 3.51 -56.19 -40.52
N ASP A 367 3.06 -55.64 -41.65
CA ASP A 367 3.90 -55.55 -42.85
C ASP A 367 4.83 -54.34 -42.79
N GLU A 368 6.09 -54.55 -43.19
CA GLU A 368 7.04 -53.50 -43.52
C GLU A 368 7.26 -53.53 -45.04
N ASN A 369 7.00 -52.41 -45.73
CA ASN A 369 7.15 -52.29 -47.17
C ASN A 369 8.11 -51.15 -47.50
N ASP A 370 9.23 -51.48 -48.14
CA ASP A 370 10.20 -50.51 -48.65
C ASP A 370 10.14 -50.46 -50.18
N THR A 371 9.97 -49.26 -50.73
CA THR A 371 10.06 -49.01 -52.18
C THR A 371 11.24 -48.10 -52.45
N ILE A 372 12.23 -48.61 -53.18
CA ILE A 372 13.46 -47.88 -53.49
C ILE A 372 13.48 -47.64 -55.00
N GLY A 373 13.41 -46.35 -55.39
CA GLY A 373 13.25 -45.98 -56.80
C GLY A 373 14.53 -46.05 -57.65
N LYS A 374 15.70 -46.18 -57.02
CA LYS A 374 17.00 -46.35 -57.68
C LYS A 374 17.77 -47.46 -56.94
N ASP A 375 18.96 -47.17 -56.45
CA ASP A 375 19.83 -48.17 -55.85
C ASP A 375 19.61 -48.31 -54.34
N ALA A 376 19.57 -49.57 -53.90
CA ALA A 376 19.62 -49.96 -52.49
C ALA A 376 20.97 -50.64 -52.23
N GLY A 377 21.83 -50.01 -51.43
CA GLY A 377 23.13 -50.57 -51.06
C GLY A 377 23.18 -50.91 -49.57
N ALA A 378 23.62 -52.12 -49.24
CA ALA A 378 23.90 -52.54 -47.87
C ALA A 378 25.33 -53.07 -47.78
N GLY A 379 26.18 -52.41 -46.99
CA GLY A 379 27.50 -52.92 -46.61
C GLY A 379 27.40 -53.65 -45.29
N ILE A 380 27.64 -54.96 -45.27
CA ILE A 380 27.52 -55.79 -44.08
C ILE A 380 28.85 -56.52 -43.87
N GLU A 381 29.52 -56.30 -42.75
CA GLU A 381 30.84 -56.89 -42.45
C GLU A 381 30.80 -58.23 -41.68
N ARG A 382 29.63 -58.70 -41.19
CA ARG A 382 29.46 -60.00 -40.49
C ARG A 382 28.10 -60.70 -40.73
N THR A 383 28.01 -61.96 -40.30
CA THR A 383 27.00 -62.98 -40.64
C THR A 383 25.54 -62.53 -40.60
N LEU A 384 24.81 -62.83 -41.68
CA LEU A 384 23.37 -62.66 -41.84
C LEU A 384 22.69 -64.03 -41.61
N GLU A 385 22.04 -64.25 -40.47
CA GLU A 385 21.29 -65.48 -40.18
C GLU A 385 19.80 -65.27 -40.48
N VAL A 386 19.27 -65.95 -41.50
CA VAL A 386 17.84 -65.93 -41.87
C VAL A 386 17.23 -67.26 -41.45
N ALA A 387 16.31 -67.24 -40.47
CA ALA A 387 15.89 -68.45 -39.78
C ALA A 387 14.83 -69.29 -40.50
N ARG A 388 13.94 -68.72 -41.32
CA ARG A 388 12.96 -69.46 -42.16
C ARG A 388 12.55 -68.68 -43.42
N ASP A 389 12.50 -69.39 -44.55
CA ASP A 389 11.92 -69.02 -45.84
C ASP A 389 12.37 -67.71 -46.50
N ARG A 390 13.53 -67.76 -47.16
CA ARG A 390 13.86 -66.80 -48.23
C ARG A 390 13.25 -67.29 -49.55
N LYS A 391 12.16 -66.69 -50.02
CA LYS A 391 11.67 -66.86 -51.39
C LYS A 391 12.05 -65.64 -52.21
N THR A 392 12.97 -65.83 -53.17
CA THR A 392 13.34 -64.81 -54.16
C THR A 392 12.63 -65.14 -55.47
N GLU A 393 11.63 -64.35 -55.86
CA GLU A 393 11.12 -64.32 -57.24
C GLU A 393 11.69 -63.08 -57.92
N VAL A 394 12.55 -63.30 -58.92
CA VAL A 394 13.10 -62.25 -59.79
C VAL A 394 12.26 -62.26 -61.06
N GLY A 395 11.29 -61.34 -61.15
CA GLY A 395 10.57 -61.07 -62.39
C GLY A 395 11.41 -60.13 -63.26
N GLY A 396 11.81 -60.61 -64.44
CA GLY A 396 12.42 -59.80 -65.51
C GLY A 396 11.40 -59.16 -66.42
#